data_AF-A0AAF0S4K5-F1
#
_entry.id   AF-A0AAF0S4K5-F1
#
_cell.length_a   1.000
_cell.length_b   1.000
_cell.length_c   1.000
_cell.angle_alpha   90.00
_cell.angle_beta   90.00
_cell.angle_gamma   90.00
#
_symmetry.space_group_name_H-M   'P 1'
#
loop_
_entity.id
_entity.type
_entity.pdbx_description
1 polymer ?
#
loop_
_entity_poly.entity_id
_entity_poly.type
_entity_poly.pdbx_seq_one_letter_code
_entity_poly.pdbx_strand_id
1 'polypeptide(L)'
;MTDVATRNRKRGTGYPAAERGRFDFERPDSSDVTLTVAATPTRPWADSAPADVDARIGELLVEQIRPHQMLERLDRDAKRYDVSLANGYLQQDAYDRLVALDDDRRAEQQRILDRTNADLAVLDEEFDARGGWPRYYLVQNAGGHVHTSRACSTTTLTTQFGWLTEHSGATEAEMVELGQDQCCTVCMPSAPVADPDNPRPGSLMTTKQRADKERKDAANLARAQKAAAAATKAAASAISHPDGEPLLDYFSGRPLSNDRAAQISATNYLQSYGGVGGWVRNVPTGRLLDESVRRAAEWAQWDGEPEGQFEARKHRAHEQVRQFVRTLEALAVKRGTDVDALRAELQKKADRRK
;
A
#
# COMPACT_ATOMS: atom_id res chain seq x y z
N MET A 1 -34.22 28.75 51.69
CA MET A 1 -35.32 29.72 51.71
C MET A 1 -34.83 31.02 51.09
N THR A 2 -35.04 31.18 49.78
CA THR A 2 -35.18 32.48 49.12
C THR A 2 -35.84 32.23 47.77
N ASP A 3 -36.96 32.90 47.60
CA ASP A 3 -38.06 32.67 46.68
C ASP A 3 -37.68 32.93 45.21
N VAL A 4 -37.88 31.93 44.34
CA VAL A 4 -37.84 32.09 42.88
C VAL A 4 -39.28 32.06 42.40
N ALA A 5 -39.96 33.18 42.54
CA ALA A 5 -41.33 33.35 42.08
C ALA A 5 -41.50 34.69 41.35
N THR A 6 -42.16 34.62 40.19
CA THR A 6 -42.85 35.70 39.48
C THR A 6 -42.02 36.69 38.62
N ARG A 7 -41.66 36.25 37.41
CA ARG A 7 -41.61 37.15 36.23
C ARG A 7 -42.09 36.44 34.97
N ASN A 8 -43.40 36.31 34.79
CA ASN A 8 -44.00 36.24 33.45
C ASN A 8 -45.51 36.45 33.47
N ARG A 9 -45.95 37.71 33.58
CA ARG A 9 -47.29 38.15 33.20
C ARG A 9 -47.18 39.56 32.63
N LYS A 10 -47.16 39.66 31.30
CA LYS A 10 -47.70 40.77 30.48
C LYS A 10 -47.26 40.61 29.03
N ARG A 11 -48.08 39.91 28.23
CA ARG A 11 -48.30 40.25 26.82
C ARG A 11 -49.79 40.08 26.58
N GLY A 12 -50.50 41.18 26.77
CA GLY A 12 -51.85 41.35 26.27
C GLY A 12 -51.82 41.94 24.87
N THR A 13 -53.02 41.85 24.27
CA THR A 13 -53.61 42.78 23.31
C THR A 13 -53.15 42.73 21.87
N GLY A 14 -54.02 42.17 21.02
CA GLY A 14 -54.35 42.78 19.73
C GLY A 14 -53.84 42.06 18.49
N TYR A 15 -54.32 40.86 18.20
CA TYR A 15 -54.47 40.47 16.80
C TYR A 15 -55.81 41.03 16.30
N PRO A 16 -55.83 41.88 15.25
CA PRO A 16 -57.08 42.27 14.61
C PRO A 16 -57.78 41.00 14.10
N ALA A 17 -59.11 40.99 14.20
CA ALA A 17 -59.93 39.93 13.63
C ALA A 17 -59.62 39.84 12.13
N ALA A 18 -59.13 38.68 11.68
CA ALA A 18 -58.92 38.41 10.27
C ALA A 18 -60.26 38.63 9.55
N GLU A 19 -60.31 39.62 8.67
CA GLU A 19 -61.39 39.79 7.72
C GLU A 19 -61.53 38.48 6.96
N ARG A 20 -62.70 37.85 7.10
CA ARG A 20 -63.09 36.71 6.27
C ARG A 20 -63.35 37.27 4.87
N GLY A 21 -62.28 37.54 4.15
CA GLY A 21 -62.29 37.75 2.72
C GLY A 21 -62.92 36.52 2.09
N ARG A 22 -64.14 36.71 1.59
CA ARG A 22 -64.86 35.75 0.77
C ARG A 22 -64.02 35.59 -0.49
N PHE A 23 -63.18 34.55 -0.52
CA PHE A 23 -62.51 34.13 -1.75
C PHE A 23 -63.60 33.55 -2.65
N ASP A 24 -64.22 34.42 -3.43
CA ASP A 24 -65.03 34.02 -4.57
C ASP A 24 -64.07 33.41 -5.60
N PHE A 25 -63.81 32.11 -5.47
CA PHE A 25 -63.22 31.31 -6.53
C PHE A 25 -64.24 31.26 -7.66
N GLU A 26 -64.18 32.23 -8.57
CA GLU A 26 -64.72 32.07 -9.91
C GLU A 26 -64.07 30.82 -10.49
N ARG A 27 -64.85 29.75 -10.56
CA ARG A 27 -64.46 28.48 -11.17
C ARG A 27 -64.36 28.78 -12.67
N PRO A 28 -63.17 28.80 -13.28
CA PRO A 28 -63.08 29.03 -14.71
C PRO A 28 -63.87 27.93 -15.43
N ASP A 29 -64.64 28.36 -16.43
CA ASP A 29 -65.44 27.50 -17.29
C ASP A 29 -64.56 26.35 -17.82
N SER A 30 -64.97 25.12 -17.55
CA SER A 30 -64.14 23.90 -17.68
C SER A 30 -63.95 23.43 -19.12
N SER A 31 -64.23 24.29 -20.11
CA SER A 31 -64.40 23.90 -21.51
C SER A 31 -63.19 24.18 -22.41
N ASP A 32 -62.15 24.90 -21.96
CA ASP A 32 -61.02 25.30 -22.83
C ASP A 32 -59.60 25.08 -22.28
N VAL A 33 -59.41 24.26 -21.23
CA VAL A 33 -58.04 23.88 -20.81
C VAL A 33 -57.48 22.81 -21.74
N THR A 34 -56.89 23.24 -22.84
CA THR A 34 -56.02 22.41 -23.66
C THR A 34 -54.77 22.08 -22.83
N LEU A 35 -54.77 20.90 -22.20
CA LEU A 35 -53.59 20.30 -21.58
C LEU A 35 -52.53 20.14 -22.67
N THR A 36 -51.69 21.16 -22.81
CA THR A 36 -50.52 21.09 -23.65
C THR A 36 -49.60 20.09 -22.96
N VAL A 37 -49.49 18.89 -23.52
CA VAL A 37 -48.58 17.86 -23.02
C VAL A 37 -47.18 18.46 -23.09
N ALA A 38 -46.67 18.91 -21.93
CA ALA A 38 -45.32 19.42 -21.84
C ALA A 38 -44.37 18.34 -22.36
N ALA A 39 -43.41 18.74 -23.19
CA ALA A 39 -42.40 17.82 -23.67
C ALA A 39 -41.77 17.11 -22.46
N THR A 40 -41.72 15.78 -22.48
CA THR A 40 -41.11 14.99 -21.41
C THR A 40 -39.70 15.54 -21.18
N PRO A 41 -39.37 15.99 -19.95
CA PRO A 41 -38.03 16.49 -19.67
C PRO A 41 -37.04 15.38 -20.03
N THR A 42 -36.01 15.75 -20.81
CA THR A 42 -34.94 14.83 -21.15
C THR A 42 -34.25 14.40 -19.85
N ARG A 43 -34.34 13.12 -19.51
CA ARG A 43 -33.68 12.52 -18.34
C ARG A 43 -32.31 12.02 -18.78
N PRO A 44 -31.22 12.77 -18.53
CA PRO A 44 -29.90 12.46 -19.12
C PRO A 44 -29.31 11.13 -18.63
N TRP A 45 -29.82 10.61 -17.51
CA TRP A 45 -29.38 9.37 -16.88
C TRP A 45 -30.33 8.20 -17.09
N ALA A 46 -31.44 8.35 -17.85
CA ALA A 46 -32.48 7.33 -17.99
C ALA A 46 -31.96 5.95 -18.45
N ASP A 47 -30.93 5.94 -19.30
CA ASP A 47 -30.32 4.72 -19.83
C ASP A 47 -29.13 4.22 -19.00
N SER A 48 -28.68 4.98 -17.99
CA SER A 48 -27.56 4.62 -17.13
C SER A 48 -27.96 3.53 -16.13
N ALA A 49 -27.02 2.65 -15.78
CA ALA A 49 -27.26 1.65 -14.74
C ALA A 49 -27.39 2.32 -13.36
N PRO A 50 -28.17 1.76 -12.42
CA PRO A 50 -28.27 2.27 -11.06
C PRO A 50 -26.91 2.46 -10.36
N ALA A 51 -25.95 1.56 -10.64
CA ALA A 51 -24.58 1.66 -10.14
C ALA A 51 -23.84 2.90 -10.65
N ASP A 52 -24.03 3.30 -11.90
CA ASP A 52 -23.39 4.49 -12.47
C ASP A 52 -23.97 5.78 -11.89
N VAL A 53 -25.30 5.80 -11.70
CA VAL A 53 -25.99 6.93 -11.06
C VAL A 53 -25.49 7.12 -9.63
N ASP A 54 -25.46 6.05 -8.84
CA ASP A 54 -25.02 6.12 -7.45
C ASP A 54 -23.51 6.35 -7.31
N ALA A 55 -22.69 5.82 -8.23
CA ALA A 55 -21.26 6.14 -8.29
C ALA A 55 -21.07 7.64 -8.51
N ARG A 56 -21.83 8.25 -9.43
CA ARG A 56 -21.79 9.70 -9.66
C ARG A 56 -22.24 10.50 -8.45
N ILE A 57 -23.31 10.07 -7.77
CA ILE A 57 -23.73 10.70 -6.50
C ILE A 57 -22.59 10.62 -5.48
N GLY A 58 -21.96 9.45 -5.33
CA GLY A 58 -20.82 9.24 -4.45
C GLY A 58 -19.66 10.19 -4.74
N GLU A 59 -19.29 10.37 -6.01
CA GLU A 59 -18.26 11.34 -6.42
C GLU A 59 -18.62 12.78 -6.05
N LEU A 60 -19.85 13.21 -6.34
CA LEU A 60 -20.32 14.57 -6.02
C LEU A 60 -20.32 14.83 -4.51
N LEU A 61 -20.75 13.86 -3.71
CA LEU A 61 -20.70 13.97 -2.25
C LEU A 61 -19.26 14.08 -1.74
N VAL A 62 -18.31 13.36 -2.33
CA VAL A 62 -16.87 13.52 -2.00
C VAL A 62 -16.36 14.90 -2.40
N GLU A 63 -16.78 15.42 -3.56
CA GLU A 63 -16.44 16.76 -4.04
C GLU A 63 -16.92 17.85 -3.06
N GLN A 64 -18.08 17.68 -2.44
CA GLN A 64 -18.65 18.62 -1.46
C GLN A 64 -17.90 18.66 -0.11
N ILE A 65 -17.14 17.63 0.26
CA ILE A 65 -16.46 17.56 1.57
C ILE A 65 -15.52 18.75 1.76
N ARG A 66 -14.68 19.05 0.77
CA ARG A 66 -13.66 20.10 0.89
C ARG A 66 -14.27 21.51 0.94
N PRO A 67 -15.23 21.89 0.07
CA PRO A 67 -15.95 23.15 0.20
C PRO A 67 -16.62 23.33 1.56
N HIS A 68 -17.32 22.32 2.09
CA HIS A 68 -17.91 22.40 3.43
C HIS A 68 -16.87 22.66 4.52
N GLN A 69 -15.77 21.90 4.53
CA GLN A 69 -14.68 22.10 5.49
C GLN A 69 -14.04 23.48 5.38
N MET A 70 -13.95 24.02 4.16
CA MET A 70 -13.43 25.36 3.93
C MET A 70 -14.39 26.43 4.46
N LEU A 71 -15.69 26.32 4.19
CA LEU A 71 -16.70 27.23 4.72
C LEU A 71 -16.71 27.25 6.26
N GLU A 72 -16.65 26.09 6.91
CA GLU A 72 -16.53 26.00 8.37
C GLU A 72 -15.23 26.63 8.91
N ARG A 73 -14.13 26.55 8.15
CA ARG A 73 -12.88 27.24 8.50
C ARG A 73 -13.05 28.75 8.39
N LEU A 74 -13.59 29.24 7.28
CA LEU A 74 -13.84 30.68 7.05
C LEU A 74 -14.78 31.27 8.11
N ASP A 75 -15.80 30.52 8.54
CA ASP A 75 -16.70 30.92 9.65
C ASP A 75 -15.95 31.07 10.98
N ARG A 76 -14.96 30.22 11.23
CA ARG A 76 -14.11 30.33 12.43
C ARG A 76 -13.14 31.49 12.33
N ASP A 77 -12.59 31.74 11.15
CA ASP A 77 -11.64 32.83 10.92
C ASP A 77 -12.34 34.20 11.00
N ALA A 78 -13.55 34.33 10.45
CA ALA A 78 -14.39 35.52 10.63
C ALA A 78 -14.59 35.88 12.12
N LYS A 79 -14.97 34.89 12.94
CA LYS A 79 -15.11 35.08 14.40
C LYS A 79 -13.79 35.50 15.07
N ARG A 80 -12.65 34.98 14.60
CA ARG A 80 -11.33 35.37 15.12
C ARG A 80 -10.97 36.80 14.74
N TYR A 81 -11.30 37.23 13.53
CA TYR A 81 -11.09 38.61 13.10
C TYR A 81 -11.94 39.57 13.92
N ASP A 82 -13.21 39.25 14.16
CA ASP A 82 -14.11 40.05 15.00
C ASP A 82 -13.54 40.26 16.40
N VAL A 83 -13.08 39.18 17.04
CA VAL A 83 -12.43 39.23 18.36
C VAL A 83 -11.13 40.03 18.33
N SER A 84 -10.34 39.90 17.27
CA SER A 84 -9.06 40.61 17.14
C SER A 84 -9.27 42.11 16.95
N LEU A 85 -10.27 42.49 16.14
CA LEU A 85 -10.69 43.88 15.94
C LEU A 85 -11.22 44.48 17.24
N ALA A 86 -12.12 43.79 17.93
CA ALA A 86 -12.71 44.26 19.18
C ALA A 86 -11.67 44.50 20.30
N ASN A 87 -10.60 43.71 20.32
CA ASN A 87 -9.50 43.85 21.28
C ASN A 87 -8.40 44.83 20.83
N GLY A 88 -8.51 45.44 19.65
CA GLY A 88 -7.51 46.36 19.10
C GLY A 88 -6.22 45.67 18.60
N TYR A 89 -6.20 44.34 18.48
CA TYR A 89 -5.08 43.59 17.91
C TYR A 89 -5.04 43.67 16.38
N LEU A 90 -6.18 43.96 15.75
CA LEU A 90 -6.31 44.10 14.31
C LEU A 90 -6.81 45.51 14.00
N GLN A 91 -6.14 46.19 13.08
CA GLN A 91 -6.59 47.49 12.57
C GLN A 91 -7.80 47.30 11.65
N GLN A 92 -8.71 48.27 11.60
CA GLN A 92 -9.95 48.19 10.80
C GLN A 92 -9.66 47.92 9.31
N ASP A 93 -8.66 48.60 8.74
CA ASP A 93 -8.29 48.43 7.34
C ASP A 93 -7.78 47.01 7.02
N ALA A 94 -7.06 46.39 7.96
CA ALA A 94 -6.60 45.03 7.86
C ALA A 94 -7.75 44.03 8.02
N TYR A 95 -8.69 44.31 8.92
CA TYR A 95 -9.93 43.54 9.07
C TYR A 95 -10.73 43.54 7.76
N ASP A 96 -11.00 44.72 7.19
CA ASP A 96 -11.79 44.86 5.97
C ASP A 96 -11.17 44.08 4.79
N ARG A 97 -9.83 44.12 4.65
CA ARG A 97 -9.12 43.35 3.62
C ARG A 97 -9.22 41.84 3.83
N LEU A 98 -9.11 41.36 5.07
CA LEU A 98 -9.22 39.93 5.37
C LEU A 98 -10.63 39.41 5.15
N VAL A 99 -11.65 40.17 5.57
CA VAL A 99 -13.06 39.85 5.33
C VAL A 99 -13.34 39.79 3.84
N ALA A 100 -12.92 40.78 3.06
CA ALA A 100 -13.12 40.78 1.61
C ALA A 100 -12.50 39.55 0.93
N LEU A 101 -11.28 39.16 1.33
CA LEU A 101 -10.63 37.96 0.80
C LEU A 101 -11.39 36.67 1.14
N ASP A 102 -11.90 36.57 2.37
CA ASP A 102 -12.63 35.40 2.82
C ASP A 102 -14.06 35.35 2.24
N ASP A 103 -14.67 36.49 1.92
CA ASP A 103 -15.92 36.60 1.17
C ASP A 103 -15.77 36.09 -0.27
N ASP A 104 -14.69 36.47 -0.97
CA ASP A 104 -14.39 35.94 -2.30
C ASP A 104 -14.22 34.42 -2.28
N ARG A 105 -13.49 33.90 -1.26
CA ARG A 105 -13.32 32.45 -1.08
C ARG A 105 -14.63 31.76 -0.76
N ARG A 106 -15.48 32.35 0.09
CA ARG A 106 -16.80 31.82 0.44
C ARG A 106 -17.69 31.74 -0.78
N ALA A 107 -17.74 32.80 -1.59
CA ALA A 107 -18.51 32.83 -2.84
C ALA A 107 -18.05 31.71 -3.77
N GLU A 108 -16.75 31.48 -3.91
CA GLU A 108 -16.23 30.39 -4.74
C GLU A 108 -16.61 29.00 -4.20
N GLN A 109 -16.48 28.76 -2.89
CA GLN A 109 -16.89 27.47 -2.32
C GLN A 109 -18.40 27.24 -2.46
N GLN A 110 -19.20 28.29 -2.30
CA GLN A 110 -20.65 28.21 -2.45
C GLN A 110 -21.05 27.87 -3.88
N ARG A 111 -20.39 28.43 -4.90
CA ARG A 111 -20.64 28.06 -6.31
C ARG A 111 -20.39 26.57 -6.58
N ILE A 112 -19.35 25.99 -5.96
CA ILE A 112 -19.07 24.55 -6.08
C ILE A 112 -20.20 23.74 -5.46
N LEU A 113 -20.66 24.12 -4.26
CA LEU A 113 -21.79 23.46 -3.59
C LEU A 113 -23.09 23.60 -4.40
N ASP A 114 -23.40 24.80 -4.90
CA ASP A 114 -24.62 25.05 -5.67
C ASP A 114 -24.65 24.23 -6.96
N ARG A 115 -23.51 24.17 -7.69
CA ARG A 115 -23.37 23.31 -8.87
C ARG A 115 -23.57 21.83 -8.53
N THR A 116 -22.82 21.33 -7.55
CA THR A 116 -22.89 19.90 -7.18
C THR A 116 -24.26 19.52 -6.62
N ASN A 117 -24.93 20.41 -5.89
CA ASN A 117 -26.31 20.21 -5.42
C ASN A 117 -27.31 20.16 -6.58
N ALA A 118 -27.13 21.00 -7.61
CA ALA A 118 -27.97 20.93 -8.80
C ALA A 118 -27.80 19.59 -9.54
N ASP A 119 -26.56 19.12 -9.68
CA ASP A 119 -26.28 17.81 -10.28
C ASP A 119 -26.85 16.65 -9.43
N LEU A 120 -26.71 16.72 -8.11
CA LEU A 120 -27.29 15.75 -7.18
C LEU A 120 -28.82 15.69 -7.29
N ALA A 121 -29.49 16.85 -7.37
CA ALA A 121 -30.94 16.90 -7.52
C ALA A 121 -31.43 16.17 -8.77
N VAL A 122 -30.69 16.27 -9.89
CA VAL A 122 -31.01 15.55 -11.13
C VAL A 122 -30.86 14.03 -10.96
N LEU A 123 -29.84 13.58 -10.23
CA LEU A 123 -29.59 12.16 -9.97
C LEU A 123 -30.58 11.57 -8.94
N ASP A 124 -30.96 12.34 -7.92
CA ASP A 124 -31.98 11.94 -6.95
C ASP A 124 -33.37 11.89 -7.60
N GLU A 125 -33.70 12.81 -8.50
CA GLU A 125 -34.92 12.73 -9.30
C GLU A 125 -34.92 11.46 -10.17
N GLU A 126 -33.77 11.07 -10.73
CA GLU A 126 -33.64 9.82 -11.47
C GLU A 126 -33.89 8.59 -10.59
N PHE A 127 -33.38 8.60 -9.35
CA PHE A 127 -33.65 7.58 -8.35
C PHE A 127 -35.14 7.46 -8.04
N ASP A 128 -35.78 8.57 -7.68
CA ASP A 128 -37.19 8.61 -7.31
C ASP A 128 -38.10 8.23 -8.47
N ALA A 129 -37.80 8.72 -9.68
CA ALA A 129 -38.63 8.47 -10.85
C ALA A 129 -38.47 7.04 -11.43
N ARG A 130 -37.52 6.23 -10.92
CA ARG A 130 -37.48 4.77 -11.14
C ARG A 130 -38.15 3.98 -10.00
N GLY A 131 -38.76 4.66 -9.03
CA GLY A 131 -39.30 4.04 -7.81
C GLY A 131 -38.24 3.67 -6.77
N GLY A 132 -37.03 4.21 -6.93
CA GLY A 132 -35.85 3.84 -6.15
C GLY A 132 -35.27 2.48 -6.55
N TRP A 133 -34.05 2.21 -6.06
CA TRP A 133 -33.40 0.91 -6.16
C TRP A 133 -32.67 0.57 -4.85
N PRO A 134 -32.40 -0.73 -4.60
CA PRO A 134 -31.64 -1.14 -3.43
C PRO A 134 -30.24 -0.50 -3.41
N ARG A 135 -29.87 0.04 -2.25
CA ARG A 135 -28.53 0.57 -1.95
C ARG A 135 -27.96 -0.21 -0.78
N TYR A 136 -26.66 -0.50 -0.83
CA TYR A 136 -25.98 -1.28 0.18
C TYR A 136 -24.82 -0.51 0.79
N TYR A 137 -24.63 -0.68 2.09
CA TYR A 137 -23.66 0.04 2.88
C TYR A 137 -22.81 -0.94 3.69
N LEU A 138 -21.51 -0.92 3.47
CA LEU A 138 -20.54 -1.72 4.19
C LEU A 138 -20.01 -0.95 5.39
N VAL A 139 -20.17 -1.51 6.58
CA VAL A 139 -19.61 -0.96 7.82
C VAL A 139 -18.08 -1.01 7.77
N GLN A 140 -17.43 0.13 7.91
CA GLN A 140 -15.97 0.29 7.75
C GLN A 140 -15.19 0.07 9.06
N ASN A 141 -15.82 0.25 10.23
CA ASN A 141 -15.13 0.26 11.52
C ASN A 141 -15.38 -0.97 12.41
N ALA A 142 -16.39 -1.79 12.13
CA ALA A 142 -16.73 -2.98 12.92
C ALA A 142 -17.19 -4.13 12.04
N GLY A 143 -16.40 -5.21 11.96
CA GLY A 143 -16.81 -6.51 11.41
C GLY A 143 -17.11 -6.58 9.90
N GLY A 144 -17.26 -5.45 9.21
CA GLY A 144 -17.55 -5.44 7.77
C GLY A 144 -18.98 -5.87 7.43
N HIS A 145 -19.96 -5.56 8.27
CA HIS A 145 -21.35 -5.93 8.00
C HIS A 145 -21.97 -5.08 6.88
N VAL A 146 -22.80 -5.68 6.05
CA VAL A 146 -23.54 -5.02 4.97
C VAL A 146 -24.97 -4.73 5.42
N HIS A 147 -25.44 -3.52 5.15
CA HIS A 147 -26.79 -3.07 5.45
C HIS A 147 -27.47 -2.47 4.23
N THR A 148 -28.79 -2.62 4.13
CA THR A 148 -29.62 -1.92 3.13
C THR A 148 -29.95 -0.48 3.54
N SER A 149 -29.77 -0.15 4.82
CA SER A 149 -30.05 1.18 5.38
C SER A 149 -29.05 1.52 6.48
N ARG A 150 -28.70 2.81 6.56
CA ARG A 150 -27.87 3.39 7.63
C ARG A 150 -28.63 3.58 8.95
N ALA A 151 -29.93 3.30 8.98
CA ALA A 151 -30.81 3.46 10.15
C ALA A 151 -31.22 2.11 10.77
N CYS A 152 -30.48 1.03 10.50
CA CYS A 152 -30.77 -0.28 11.08
C CYS A 152 -30.57 -0.26 12.61
N SER A 153 -31.45 -0.93 13.36
CA SER A 153 -31.40 -0.99 14.82
C SER A 153 -30.15 -1.67 15.39
N THR A 154 -29.44 -2.45 14.57
CA THR A 154 -28.17 -3.09 14.94
C THR A 154 -26.97 -2.15 14.81
N THR A 155 -27.17 -0.96 14.23
CA THR A 155 -26.13 0.04 14.03
C THR A 155 -26.11 1.06 15.17
N THR A 156 -24.96 1.69 15.39
CA THR A 156 -24.75 2.67 16.45
C THR A 156 -24.44 4.03 15.84
N LEU A 157 -24.56 5.11 16.63
CA LEU A 157 -24.19 6.46 16.20
C LEU A 157 -22.73 6.58 15.74
N THR A 158 -21.85 5.68 16.21
CA THR A 158 -20.44 5.63 15.83
C THR A 158 -20.15 4.73 14.63
N THR A 159 -21.15 4.04 14.08
CA THR A 159 -20.96 3.15 12.92
C THR A 159 -20.62 3.97 11.69
N GLN A 160 -19.49 3.63 11.04
CA GLN A 160 -19.05 4.26 9.81
C GLN A 160 -19.43 3.39 8.63
N PHE A 161 -20.02 3.99 7.60
CA PHE A 161 -20.48 3.27 6.41
C PHE A 161 -19.67 3.71 5.19
N GLY A 162 -19.35 2.75 4.33
CA GLY A 162 -18.96 2.98 2.94
C GLY A 162 -20.10 2.52 2.06
N TRP A 163 -20.53 3.37 1.14
CA TRP A 163 -21.56 3.02 0.17
C TRP A 163 -20.97 2.13 -0.92
N LEU A 164 -21.59 0.98 -1.16
CA LEU A 164 -21.24 0.03 -2.22
C LEU A 164 -21.98 0.40 -3.52
N THR A 165 -21.57 1.51 -4.15
CA THR A 165 -22.24 2.03 -5.36
C THR A 165 -22.18 1.05 -6.53
N GLU A 166 -21.14 0.21 -6.58
CA GLU A 166 -20.99 -0.86 -7.57
C GLU A 166 -22.09 -1.94 -7.51
N HIS A 167 -22.82 -1.99 -6.38
CA HIS A 167 -23.91 -2.94 -6.14
C HIS A 167 -25.27 -2.26 -6.03
N SER A 168 -25.38 -0.99 -6.41
CA SER A 168 -26.68 -0.32 -6.46
C SER A 168 -27.57 -0.97 -7.52
N GLY A 169 -28.81 -1.26 -7.14
CA GLY A 169 -29.74 -2.02 -7.98
C GLY A 169 -29.59 -3.54 -7.91
N ALA A 170 -28.58 -4.07 -7.21
CA ALA A 170 -28.46 -5.50 -6.98
C ALA A 170 -29.65 -6.01 -6.13
N THR A 171 -30.04 -7.26 -6.36
CA THR A 171 -31.06 -7.95 -5.56
C THR A 171 -30.50 -8.40 -4.22
N GLU A 172 -31.38 -8.65 -3.25
CA GLU A 172 -30.98 -9.20 -1.95
C GLU A 172 -30.20 -10.51 -2.11
N ALA A 173 -30.65 -11.41 -3.00
CA ALA A 173 -30.01 -12.70 -3.24
C ALA A 173 -28.57 -12.54 -3.76
N GLU A 174 -28.34 -11.62 -4.71
CA GLU A 174 -26.99 -11.32 -5.21
C GLU A 174 -26.08 -10.78 -4.10
N MET A 175 -26.59 -9.90 -3.26
CA MET A 175 -25.81 -9.34 -2.15
C MET A 175 -25.54 -10.34 -1.04
N VAL A 176 -26.49 -11.23 -0.74
CA VAL A 176 -26.29 -12.34 0.21
C VAL A 176 -25.27 -13.33 -0.33
N GLU A 177 -25.29 -13.64 -1.63
CA GLU A 177 -24.27 -14.51 -2.24
C GLU A 177 -22.88 -13.88 -2.17
N LEU A 178 -22.79 -12.56 -2.35
CA LEU A 178 -21.51 -11.84 -2.33
C LEU A 178 -20.94 -11.64 -0.92
N GLY A 179 -21.80 -11.27 0.03
CA GLY A 179 -21.44 -10.90 1.40
C GLY A 179 -21.51 -12.05 2.41
N GLN A 180 -22.32 -13.10 2.15
CA GLN A 180 -22.49 -14.26 3.01
C GLN A 180 -22.76 -13.85 4.47
N ASP A 181 -21.95 -14.31 5.43
CA ASP A 181 -22.11 -14.00 6.86
C ASP A 181 -21.90 -12.51 7.19
N GLN A 182 -21.39 -11.70 6.24
CA GLN A 182 -21.28 -10.25 6.40
C GLN A 182 -22.63 -9.55 6.24
N CYS A 183 -23.63 -10.17 5.63
CA CYS A 183 -24.92 -9.52 5.43
C CYS A 183 -25.72 -9.46 6.74
N CYS A 184 -26.18 -8.26 7.11
CA CYS A 184 -27.00 -8.10 8.31
C CYS A 184 -28.36 -8.79 8.12
N THR A 185 -28.63 -9.84 8.90
CA THR A 185 -29.89 -10.62 8.87
C THR A 185 -31.14 -9.80 9.21
N VAL A 186 -30.99 -8.64 9.85
CA VAL A 186 -32.10 -7.70 10.08
C VAL A 186 -32.44 -6.91 8.82
N CYS A 187 -31.44 -6.57 8.01
CA CYS A 187 -31.62 -5.84 6.74
C CYS A 187 -31.94 -6.78 5.57
N MET A 188 -31.40 -8.00 5.60
CA MET A 188 -31.49 -9.01 4.55
C MET A 188 -31.87 -10.34 5.21
N PRO A 189 -33.17 -10.63 5.40
CA PRO A 189 -33.63 -11.83 6.10
C PRO A 189 -33.21 -13.15 5.44
N SER A 190 -32.88 -13.13 4.14
CA SER A 190 -32.33 -14.30 3.45
C SER A 190 -30.84 -14.53 3.72
N ALA A 191 -30.15 -13.57 4.37
CA ALA A 191 -28.76 -13.74 4.76
C ALA A 191 -28.62 -14.89 5.76
N PRO A 192 -27.59 -15.73 5.61
CA PRO A 192 -27.45 -16.87 6.48
C PRO A 192 -26.96 -16.40 7.87
N VAL A 193 -27.42 -17.08 8.92
CA VAL A 193 -26.96 -16.79 10.28
C VAL A 193 -25.49 -17.17 10.39
N ALA A 194 -24.67 -16.23 10.83
CA ALA A 194 -23.24 -16.43 11.01
C ALA A 194 -23.00 -17.58 12.02
N ASP A 195 -22.28 -18.60 11.57
CA ASP A 195 -21.88 -19.75 12.39
C ASP A 195 -20.41 -19.56 12.82
N PRO A 196 -20.14 -19.36 14.13
CA PRO A 196 -18.77 -19.21 14.62
C PRO A 196 -17.87 -20.42 14.32
N ASP A 197 -18.45 -21.61 14.20
CA ASP A 197 -17.71 -22.86 13.96
C ASP A 197 -17.43 -23.06 12.46
N ASN A 198 -18.20 -22.40 11.58
CA ASN A 198 -18.05 -22.49 10.13
C ASN A 198 -18.30 -21.13 9.44
N PRO A 199 -17.39 -20.15 9.61
CA PRO A 199 -17.57 -18.84 9.04
C PRO A 199 -17.51 -18.90 7.51
N ARG A 200 -18.49 -18.28 6.86
CA ARG A 200 -18.54 -18.05 5.41
C ARG A 200 -18.15 -16.60 5.14
N PRO A 201 -16.85 -16.31 4.95
CA PRO A 201 -16.41 -14.96 4.67
C PRO A 201 -16.94 -14.52 3.30
N GLY A 202 -17.62 -13.38 3.27
CA GLY A 202 -17.96 -12.70 2.03
C GLY A 202 -16.72 -12.15 1.32
N SER A 203 -16.91 -11.76 0.07
CA SER A 203 -15.86 -11.15 -0.75
C SER A 203 -15.73 -9.63 -0.54
N LEU A 204 -16.67 -9.02 0.18
CA LEU A 204 -16.73 -7.59 0.43
C LEU A 204 -15.66 -7.17 1.44
N MET A 205 -14.75 -6.32 0.97
CA MET A 205 -13.65 -5.81 1.79
C MET A 205 -13.86 -4.36 2.15
N THR A 206 -13.67 -4.05 3.42
CA THR A 206 -13.54 -2.67 3.90
C THR A 206 -12.34 -1.99 3.25
N THR A 207 -12.34 -0.65 3.24
CA THR A 207 -11.23 0.15 2.69
C THR A 207 -9.89 -0.23 3.33
N LYS A 208 -9.91 -0.47 4.64
CA LYS A 208 -8.72 -0.91 5.39
C LYS A 208 -8.25 -2.30 4.97
N GLN A 209 -9.16 -3.27 4.86
CA GLN A 209 -8.81 -4.63 4.42
C GLN A 209 -8.24 -4.63 3.00
N ARG A 210 -8.80 -3.82 2.10
CA ARG A 210 -8.29 -3.65 0.72
C ARG A 210 -6.86 -3.12 0.72
N ALA A 211 -6.61 -2.02 1.43
CA ALA A 211 -5.27 -1.44 1.56
C ALA A 211 -4.26 -2.40 2.22
N ASP A 212 -4.69 -3.17 3.22
CA ASP A 212 -3.86 -4.18 3.87
C ASP A 212 -3.50 -5.34 2.92
N LYS A 213 -4.46 -5.77 2.09
CA LYS A 213 -4.25 -6.78 1.05
C LYS A 213 -3.27 -6.28 -0.01
N GLU A 214 -3.51 -5.09 -0.56
CA GLU A 214 -2.62 -4.46 -1.54
C GLU A 214 -1.19 -4.31 -1.01
N ARG A 215 -1.03 -3.89 0.25
CA ARG A 215 0.29 -3.81 0.90
C ARG A 215 0.97 -5.17 0.99
N LYS A 216 0.25 -6.22 1.37
CA LYS A 216 0.77 -7.59 1.44
C LYS A 216 1.16 -8.10 0.05
N ASP A 217 0.32 -7.88 -0.95
CA ASP A 217 0.54 -8.30 -2.32
C ASP A 217 1.76 -7.59 -2.93
N ALA A 218 1.89 -6.27 -2.70
CA ALA A 218 3.08 -5.49 -3.08
C ALA A 218 4.35 -5.98 -2.38
N ALA A 219 4.28 -6.29 -1.08
CA ALA A 219 5.42 -6.83 -0.33
C ALA A 219 5.83 -8.22 -0.84
N ASN A 220 4.87 -9.08 -1.20
CA ASN A 220 5.11 -10.39 -1.77
C ASN A 220 5.76 -10.28 -3.16
N LEU A 221 5.25 -9.39 -4.01
CA LEU A 221 5.84 -9.13 -5.32
C LEU A 221 7.28 -8.62 -5.20
N ALA A 222 7.55 -7.67 -4.30
CA ALA A 222 8.90 -7.15 -4.05
C ALA A 222 9.85 -8.26 -3.55
N ARG A 223 9.38 -9.15 -2.67
CA ARG A 223 10.16 -10.31 -2.21
C ARG A 223 10.46 -11.28 -3.36
N ALA A 224 9.48 -11.58 -4.21
CA ALA A 224 9.66 -12.45 -5.36
C ALA A 224 10.68 -11.87 -6.36
N GLN A 225 10.59 -10.57 -6.66
CA GLN A 225 11.56 -9.87 -7.52
C GLN A 225 12.97 -9.89 -6.93
N LYS A 226 13.12 -9.63 -5.62
CA LYS A 226 14.43 -9.70 -4.95
C LYS A 226 15.00 -11.11 -4.96
N ALA A 227 14.17 -12.13 -4.74
CA ALA A 227 14.60 -13.52 -4.80
C ALA A 227 15.05 -13.92 -6.21
N ALA A 228 14.29 -13.52 -7.24
CA ALA A 228 14.66 -13.76 -8.63
C ALA A 228 15.99 -13.08 -8.99
N ALA A 229 16.17 -11.80 -8.65
CA ALA A 229 17.42 -11.09 -8.88
C ALA A 229 18.61 -11.70 -8.13
N ALA A 230 18.39 -12.15 -6.88
CA ALA A 230 19.42 -12.84 -6.10
C ALA A 230 19.80 -14.19 -6.75
N ALA A 231 18.83 -14.95 -7.26
CA ALA A 231 19.08 -16.21 -7.97
C ALA A 231 19.87 -15.99 -9.26
N THR A 232 19.54 -14.97 -10.06
CA THR A 232 20.31 -14.61 -11.27
C THR A 232 21.74 -14.21 -10.93
N LYS A 233 21.93 -13.39 -9.88
CA LYS A 233 23.28 -13.01 -9.41
C LYS A 233 24.06 -14.22 -8.89
N ALA A 234 23.40 -15.11 -8.14
CA ALA A 234 24.00 -16.35 -7.66
C ALA A 234 24.47 -17.21 -8.83
N ALA A 235 23.61 -17.46 -9.82
CA ALA A 235 23.93 -18.23 -11.02
C ALA A 235 25.09 -17.62 -11.83
N ALA A 236 25.10 -16.30 -12.06
CA ALA A 236 26.20 -15.63 -12.76
C ALA A 236 27.53 -15.70 -11.97
N SER A 237 27.46 -15.59 -10.64
CA SER A 237 28.65 -15.63 -9.79
C SER A 237 29.14 -17.04 -9.49
N ALA A 238 28.32 -18.07 -9.72
CA ALA A 238 28.61 -19.47 -9.44
C ALA A 238 29.92 -19.91 -10.10
N ILE A 239 30.76 -20.61 -9.35
CA ILE A 239 32.01 -21.17 -9.84
C ILE A 239 32.07 -22.63 -9.40
N SER A 240 32.41 -23.49 -10.36
CA SER A 240 32.58 -24.92 -10.15
C SER A 240 33.84 -25.35 -10.87
N HIS A 241 34.50 -26.39 -10.34
CA HIS A 241 35.63 -26.99 -11.03
C HIS A 241 35.13 -27.87 -12.20
N PRO A 242 35.86 -27.99 -13.33
CA PRO A 242 35.43 -28.80 -14.48
C PRO A 242 35.18 -30.29 -14.20
N ASP A 243 35.82 -30.85 -13.16
CA ASP A 243 35.63 -32.25 -12.73
C ASP A 243 34.38 -32.47 -11.87
N GLY A 244 33.65 -31.41 -11.53
CA GLY A 244 32.42 -31.47 -10.75
C GLY A 244 32.58 -31.57 -9.24
N GLU A 245 33.80 -31.68 -8.69
CA GLU A 245 33.96 -31.62 -7.22
C GLU A 245 33.91 -30.17 -6.72
N PRO A 246 33.49 -29.94 -5.46
CA PRO A 246 33.42 -28.59 -4.91
C PRO A 246 34.82 -27.99 -4.72
N LEU A 247 34.99 -26.72 -5.12
CA LEU A 247 36.15 -25.92 -4.75
C LEU A 247 36.12 -25.65 -3.25
N LEU A 248 37.22 -25.88 -2.54
CA LEU A 248 37.30 -25.63 -1.11
C LEU A 248 38.24 -24.47 -0.79
N ASP A 249 37.89 -23.69 0.24
CA ASP A 249 38.78 -22.69 0.82
C ASP A 249 40.03 -23.38 1.39
N TYR A 250 41.22 -22.92 1.02
CA TYR A 250 42.46 -23.58 1.43
C TYR A 250 42.67 -23.58 2.95
N PHE A 251 42.10 -22.60 3.66
CA PHE A 251 42.28 -22.46 5.10
C PHE A 251 41.17 -23.15 5.88
N SER A 252 39.91 -22.85 5.54
CA SER A 252 38.75 -23.35 6.30
C SER A 252 38.18 -24.66 5.78
N GLY A 253 38.57 -25.13 4.60
CA GLY A 253 38.01 -26.34 3.96
C GLY A 253 36.53 -26.21 3.58
N ARG A 254 35.99 -24.99 3.53
CA ARG A 254 34.56 -24.73 3.25
C ARG A 254 34.34 -24.57 1.75
N PRO A 255 33.19 -25.01 1.19
CA PRO A 255 32.91 -24.85 -0.23
C PRO A 255 32.90 -23.38 -0.69
N LEU A 256 33.54 -23.11 -1.82
CA LEU A 256 33.59 -21.82 -2.50
C LEU A 256 32.54 -21.82 -3.60
N SER A 257 31.46 -21.06 -3.41
CA SER A 257 30.32 -21.06 -4.34
C SER A 257 30.31 -19.90 -5.33
N ASN A 258 31.21 -18.93 -5.21
CA ASN A 258 31.25 -17.78 -6.12
C ASN A 258 32.66 -17.32 -6.48
N ASP A 259 32.80 -16.68 -7.65
CA ASP A 259 34.06 -16.18 -8.22
C ASP A 259 34.85 -15.30 -7.23
N ARG A 260 34.16 -14.42 -6.48
CA ARG A 260 34.82 -13.53 -5.52
C ARG A 260 35.41 -14.29 -4.34
N ALA A 261 34.71 -15.29 -3.81
CA ALA A 261 35.20 -16.13 -2.73
C ALA A 261 36.43 -16.95 -3.18
N ALA A 262 36.37 -17.53 -4.38
CA ALA A 262 37.50 -18.20 -5.01
C ALA A 262 38.72 -17.27 -5.17
N GLN A 263 38.50 -16.06 -5.67
CA GLN A 263 39.56 -15.05 -5.79
C GLN A 263 40.17 -14.66 -4.44
N ILE A 264 39.36 -14.49 -3.40
CA ILE A 264 39.84 -14.16 -2.05
C ILE A 264 40.66 -15.31 -1.48
N SER A 265 40.17 -16.55 -1.56
CA SER A 265 40.89 -17.77 -1.14
C SER A 265 42.26 -17.85 -1.82
N ALA A 266 42.31 -17.74 -3.14
CA ALA A 266 43.55 -17.78 -3.90
C ALA A 266 44.51 -16.62 -3.57
N THR A 267 43.98 -15.40 -3.40
CA THR A 267 44.80 -14.23 -3.01
C THR A 267 45.39 -14.39 -1.61
N ASN A 268 44.58 -14.87 -0.65
CA ASN A 268 45.02 -15.12 0.71
C ASN A 268 46.07 -16.24 0.76
N TYR A 269 45.93 -17.30 -0.05
CA TYR A 269 46.94 -18.35 -0.19
C TYR A 269 48.28 -17.77 -0.64
N LEU A 270 48.27 -16.94 -1.69
CA LEU A 270 49.48 -16.25 -2.19
C LEU A 270 50.07 -15.26 -1.17
N GLN A 271 49.23 -14.61 -0.36
CA GLN A 271 49.72 -13.75 0.70
C GLN A 271 50.51 -14.54 1.76
N SER A 272 49.95 -15.69 2.19
CA SER A 272 50.52 -16.58 3.20
C SER A 272 51.77 -17.33 2.72
N TYR A 273 51.76 -17.84 1.49
CA TYR A 273 52.81 -18.75 0.98
C TYR A 273 53.65 -18.20 -0.20
N GLY A 274 53.24 -17.07 -0.79
CA GLY A 274 53.88 -16.41 -1.94
C GLY A 274 54.75 -15.20 -1.58
N GLY A 275 55.30 -15.16 -0.35
CA GLY A 275 56.27 -14.14 0.07
C GLY A 275 57.55 -14.12 -0.80
N VAL A 276 58.38 -13.09 -0.62
CA VAL A 276 59.69 -13.00 -1.30
C VAL A 276 60.55 -14.20 -0.86
N GLY A 277 60.95 -15.04 -1.82
CA GLY A 277 61.65 -16.31 -1.56
C GLY A 277 60.74 -17.53 -1.32
N GLY A 278 59.42 -17.35 -1.25
CA GLY A 278 58.46 -18.43 -1.12
C GLY A 278 58.42 -19.31 -2.37
N TRP A 279 58.53 -20.62 -2.19
CA TRP A 279 58.60 -21.58 -3.30
C TRP A 279 57.36 -21.55 -4.20
N VAL A 280 56.18 -21.30 -3.62
CA VAL A 280 54.94 -21.17 -4.40
C VAL A 280 55.18 -20.12 -5.47
N ARG A 281 55.61 -18.89 -5.13
CA ARG A 281 55.84 -17.76 -6.05
C ARG A 281 56.73 -18.09 -7.25
N ASN A 282 57.74 -18.93 -7.07
CA ASN A 282 58.80 -19.16 -8.06
C ASN A 282 58.57 -20.40 -8.94
N VAL A 283 57.60 -21.25 -8.60
CA VAL A 283 57.31 -22.48 -9.34
C VAL A 283 56.14 -22.23 -10.31
N PRO A 284 56.27 -22.56 -11.61
CA PRO A 284 55.16 -22.47 -12.58
C PRO A 284 53.94 -23.26 -12.12
N THR A 285 52.72 -22.81 -12.44
CA THR A 285 51.50 -23.41 -11.84
C THR A 285 51.37 -24.90 -12.18
N GLY A 286 51.67 -25.28 -13.42
CA GLY A 286 51.64 -26.68 -13.86
C GLY A 286 52.64 -27.62 -13.15
N ARG A 287 53.60 -27.08 -12.38
CA ARG A 287 54.57 -27.87 -11.57
C ARG A 287 54.32 -27.78 -10.07
N LEU A 288 53.35 -26.98 -9.60
CA LEU A 288 53.13 -26.78 -8.17
C LEU A 288 52.72 -28.07 -7.47
N LEU A 289 51.87 -28.89 -8.09
CA LEU A 289 51.46 -30.18 -7.54
C LEU A 289 52.63 -31.14 -7.41
N ASP A 290 53.39 -31.35 -8.49
CA ASP A 290 54.58 -32.21 -8.48
C ASP A 290 55.61 -31.75 -7.45
N GLU A 291 55.86 -30.45 -7.37
CA GLU A 291 56.78 -29.86 -6.39
C GLU A 291 56.26 -30.03 -4.96
N SER A 292 54.95 -29.94 -4.74
CA SER A 292 54.36 -30.20 -3.42
C SER A 292 54.51 -31.66 -3.00
N VAL A 293 54.39 -32.61 -3.93
CA VAL A 293 54.62 -34.05 -3.68
C VAL A 293 56.10 -34.29 -3.39
N ARG A 294 56.99 -33.69 -4.19
CA ARG A 294 58.44 -33.78 -4.01
C ARG A 294 58.85 -33.27 -2.62
N ARG A 295 58.37 -32.08 -2.23
CA ARG A 295 58.62 -31.50 -0.90
C ARG A 295 58.02 -32.32 0.22
N ALA A 296 56.82 -32.85 0.03
CA ALA A 296 56.20 -33.77 0.98
C ALA A 296 57.05 -35.04 1.19
N ALA A 297 57.71 -35.54 0.14
CA ALA A 297 58.64 -36.66 0.22
C ALA A 297 59.98 -36.29 0.89
N GLU A 298 60.56 -35.12 0.57
CA GLU A 298 61.76 -34.61 1.24
C GLU A 298 61.52 -34.42 2.74
N TRP A 299 60.35 -33.89 3.10
CA TRP A 299 59.93 -33.71 4.48
C TRP A 299 59.80 -35.05 5.21
N ALA A 300 59.34 -36.11 4.56
CA ALA A 300 59.25 -37.45 5.18
C ALA A 300 60.61 -38.00 5.67
N GLN A 301 61.72 -37.41 5.25
CA GLN A 301 63.08 -37.80 5.65
C GLN A 301 63.60 -36.99 6.86
N TRP A 302 62.79 -36.13 7.47
CA TRP A 302 63.19 -35.27 8.59
C TRP A 302 62.87 -35.89 9.95
N ASP A 303 63.89 -36.41 10.65
CA ASP A 303 63.78 -37.17 11.91
C ASP A 303 63.57 -36.31 13.19
N GLY A 304 62.95 -35.13 13.07
CA GLY A 304 62.98 -34.10 14.12
C GLY A 304 61.73 -33.92 14.99
N GLU A 305 60.60 -34.57 14.69
CA GLU A 305 59.31 -34.23 15.32
C GLU A 305 58.48 -35.42 15.82
N PRO A 306 57.57 -35.22 16.80
CA PRO A 306 56.72 -36.26 17.35
C PRO A 306 55.84 -36.93 16.27
N GLU A 307 55.77 -38.25 16.34
CA GLU A 307 55.03 -39.13 15.43
C GLU A 307 53.56 -38.65 15.27
N GLY A 308 53.13 -38.39 14.02
CA GLY A 308 51.75 -38.03 13.66
C GLY A 308 51.44 -36.53 13.45
N GLN A 309 52.08 -35.59 14.16
CA GLN A 309 51.82 -34.14 13.95
C GLN A 309 52.43 -33.62 12.64
N PHE A 310 53.54 -34.23 12.23
CA PHE A 310 54.23 -33.89 11.00
C PHE A 310 53.47 -34.37 9.76
N GLU A 311 53.00 -35.62 9.74
CA GLU A 311 52.19 -36.15 8.63
C GLU A 311 50.88 -35.36 8.47
N ALA A 312 50.23 -34.97 9.57
CA ALA A 312 49.05 -34.10 9.51
C ALA A 312 49.36 -32.72 8.90
N ARG A 313 50.52 -32.12 9.16
CA ARG A 313 50.95 -30.87 8.52
C ARG A 313 51.26 -31.05 7.04
N LYS A 314 51.92 -32.14 6.67
CA LYS A 314 52.26 -32.48 5.29
C LYS A 314 51.01 -32.70 4.44
N HIS A 315 50.07 -33.52 4.93
CA HIS A 315 48.78 -33.73 4.27
C HIS A 315 48.01 -32.42 4.10
N ARG A 316 47.96 -31.58 5.13
CA ARG A 316 47.32 -30.25 5.04
C ARG A 316 48.01 -29.34 4.01
N ALA A 317 49.34 -29.28 4.00
CA ALA A 317 50.08 -28.43 3.08
C ALA A 317 49.91 -28.88 1.61
N HIS A 318 49.95 -30.19 1.35
CA HIS A 318 49.70 -30.74 0.02
C HIS A 318 48.26 -30.48 -0.44
N GLU A 319 47.27 -30.74 0.42
CA GLU A 319 45.87 -30.49 0.11
C GLU A 319 45.60 -29.00 -0.12
N GLN A 320 46.26 -28.10 0.63
CA GLN A 320 46.19 -26.66 0.41
C GLN A 320 46.72 -26.24 -0.97
N VAL A 321 47.86 -26.79 -1.42
CA VAL A 321 48.38 -26.55 -2.77
C VAL A 321 47.40 -27.07 -3.82
N ARG A 322 46.84 -28.26 -3.60
CA ARG A 322 45.85 -28.85 -4.50
C ARG A 322 44.61 -27.98 -4.64
N GLN A 323 44.02 -27.54 -3.53
CA GLN A 323 42.85 -26.66 -3.54
C GLN A 323 43.16 -25.30 -4.17
N PHE A 324 44.37 -24.77 -3.96
CA PHE A 324 44.82 -23.54 -4.61
C PHE A 324 44.90 -23.68 -6.14
N VAL A 325 45.53 -24.74 -6.65
CA VAL A 325 45.64 -24.99 -8.10
C VAL A 325 44.26 -25.14 -8.73
N ARG A 326 43.38 -25.94 -8.12
CA ARG A 326 42.00 -26.10 -8.60
C ARG A 326 41.22 -24.80 -8.62
N THR A 327 41.39 -23.97 -7.59
CA THR A 327 40.74 -22.66 -7.53
C THR A 327 41.23 -21.75 -8.67
N LEU A 328 42.53 -21.78 -9.01
CA LEU A 328 43.06 -21.04 -10.15
C LEU A 328 42.53 -21.56 -11.49
N GLU A 329 42.48 -22.87 -11.68
CA GLU A 329 41.96 -23.50 -12.89
C GLU A 329 40.49 -23.13 -13.13
N ALA A 330 39.64 -23.26 -12.09
CA ALA A 330 38.24 -22.89 -12.19
C ALA A 330 38.03 -21.39 -12.49
N LEU A 331 38.83 -20.51 -11.88
CA LEU A 331 38.80 -19.08 -12.16
C LEU A 331 39.29 -18.75 -13.58
N ALA A 332 40.32 -19.45 -14.05
CA ALA A 332 40.89 -19.28 -15.38
C ALA A 332 39.89 -19.68 -16.47
N VAL A 333 39.25 -20.84 -16.32
CA VAL A 333 38.16 -21.32 -17.19
C VAL A 333 37.00 -20.32 -17.20
N LYS A 334 36.54 -19.88 -16.03
CA LYS A 334 35.43 -18.93 -15.91
C LYS A 334 35.72 -17.58 -16.58
N ARG A 335 36.97 -17.13 -16.54
CA ARG A 335 37.39 -15.81 -17.06
C ARG A 335 37.95 -15.87 -18.49
N GLY A 336 38.12 -17.06 -19.06
CA GLY A 336 38.72 -17.24 -20.38
C GLY A 336 40.17 -16.76 -20.45
N THR A 337 40.94 -16.95 -19.37
CA THR A 337 42.35 -16.54 -19.27
C THR A 337 43.25 -17.73 -19.00
N ASP A 338 44.54 -17.58 -19.31
CA ASP A 338 45.57 -18.52 -18.88
C ASP A 338 45.75 -18.52 -17.34
N VAL A 339 46.07 -19.69 -16.78
CA VAL A 339 46.19 -19.93 -15.33
C VAL A 339 47.37 -19.15 -14.73
N ASP A 340 48.52 -19.11 -15.42
CA ASP A 340 49.70 -18.38 -14.95
C ASP A 340 49.49 -16.87 -15.04
N ALA A 341 48.81 -16.39 -16.09
CA ALA A 341 48.43 -14.98 -16.21
C ALA A 341 47.48 -14.53 -15.08
N LEU A 342 46.45 -15.32 -14.77
CA LEU A 342 45.54 -15.07 -13.64
C LEU A 342 46.31 -15.05 -12.32
N ARG A 343 47.19 -16.03 -12.11
CA ARG A 343 47.97 -16.12 -10.89
C ARG A 343 48.88 -14.91 -10.69
N ALA A 344 49.52 -14.42 -11.75
CA ALA A 344 50.32 -13.20 -11.69
C ALA A 344 49.48 -11.97 -11.32
N GLU A 345 48.24 -11.86 -11.81
CA GLU A 345 47.29 -10.81 -11.41
C GLU A 345 46.95 -10.89 -9.92
N LEU A 346 46.63 -12.09 -9.42
CA LEU A 346 46.32 -12.31 -8.00
C LEU A 346 47.53 -12.06 -7.10
N GLN A 347 48.73 -12.41 -7.54
CA GLN A 347 49.96 -12.10 -6.80
C GLN A 347 50.16 -10.60 -6.63
N LYS A 348 49.91 -9.79 -7.67
CA LYS A 348 49.96 -8.32 -7.57
C LYS A 348 48.94 -7.80 -6.54
N LYS A 349 47.76 -8.41 -6.44
CA LYS A 349 46.75 -8.06 -5.43
C LYS A 349 47.16 -8.48 -4.03
N ALA A 350 47.78 -9.64 -3.86
CA ALA A 350 48.31 -10.12 -2.60
C ALA A 350 49.45 -9.22 -2.09
N ASP A 351 50.36 -8.81 -2.99
CA ASP A 351 51.50 -7.95 -2.67
C ASP A 351 51.05 -6.54 -2.23
N ARG A 352 49.93 -6.02 -2.75
CA ARG A 352 49.36 -4.70 -2.34
C ARG A 352 48.68 -4.70 -0.98
N ARG A 353 48.33 -5.87 -0.43
CA ARG A 353 47.65 -6.00 0.88
C ARG A 353 48.62 -6.18 2.05
N LYS A 354 49.89 -6.44 1.76
CA LYS A 354 51.00 -6.42 2.72
C LYS A 354 51.43 -4.99 2.94
#